data_AF-A0A972VBE8-F1
#
_entry.id   AF-A0A972VBE8-F1
#
_cell.length_a   1.000
_cell.length_b   1.000
_cell.length_c   1.000
_cell.angle_alpha   90.00
_cell.angle_beta   90.00
_cell.angle_gamma   90.00
#
_symmetry.space_group_name_H-M   'P 1'
#
loop_
_entity.id
_entity.type
_entity.pdbx_description
1 polymer ?
#
loop_
_entity_poly.entity_id
_entity_poly.type
_entity_poly.pdbx_seq_one_letter_code
_entity_poly.pdbx_strand_id
1 'polypeptide(L)'
;MARIATVLTLIVIITACIGCGSNGYVGPRTSVISATDYADLSDISEIDLVEKLAKNRIEYQASLEILEDYYARTGNSRKLTWSRKELSLLARIPHNNYVQDVIPGPELKARMADPEATALFLDAQQNQRDSGLIPFVGVPMPYAKSTNLLRLALDQYTRLIKRYPASDKIDDAAFQAGYIQEHFKEYDIALTYYQRAYQWDSMTPHPTRFRAAYLLDNHLHRKAEALQMYQAAMPLEGVRYFKWQEYAVKRIQALTNTATFR
;
A
#
# COMPACT_ATOMS: atom_id res chain seq x y z
N MET A 1 26.64 77.42 -2.65
CA MET A 1 26.46 76.29 -3.60
C MET A 1 27.14 75.01 -3.10
N ALA A 2 26.89 74.59 -1.85
CA ALA A 2 27.48 73.40 -1.25
C ALA A 2 26.44 72.43 -0.64
N ARG A 3 25.14 72.72 -0.84
CA ARG A 3 24.02 71.91 -0.32
C ARG A 3 23.25 71.14 -1.40
N ILE A 4 23.55 71.38 -2.68
CA ILE A 4 22.93 70.68 -3.82
C ILE A 4 23.82 69.50 -4.28
N ALA A 5 25.13 69.57 -4.04
CA ALA A 5 26.08 68.51 -4.41
C ALA A 5 26.00 67.28 -3.50
N THR A 6 25.46 67.40 -2.28
CA THR A 6 25.35 66.29 -1.32
C THR A 6 24.07 65.45 -1.46
N VAL A 7 23.05 65.95 -2.17
CA VAL A 7 21.81 65.20 -2.40
C VAL A 7 21.93 64.28 -3.62
N LEU A 8 22.74 64.66 -4.62
CA LEU A 8 22.97 63.85 -5.83
C LEU A 8 23.91 62.66 -5.59
N THR A 9 24.85 62.74 -4.64
CA THR A 9 25.72 61.60 -4.28
C THR A 9 25.01 60.55 -3.42
N LEU A 10 23.94 60.90 -2.72
CA LEU A 10 23.16 59.94 -1.92
C LEU A 10 22.20 59.09 -2.78
N ILE A 11 21.73 59.61 -3.92
CA ILE A 11 20.79 58.90 -4.81
C ILE A 11 21.49 57.84 -5.68
N VAL A 12 22.78 58.05 -6.00
CA VAL A 12 23.59 57.07 -6.76
C VAL A 12 24.03 55.88 -5.90
N ILE A 13 24.15 56.04 -4.58
CA ILE A 13 24.51 54.93 -3.68
C ILE A 13 23.28 54.06 -3.34
N ILE A 14 22.06 54.62 -3.35
CA ILE A 14 20.83 53.84 -3.08
C ILE A 14 20.40 53.00 -4.29
N THR A 15 20.83 53.33 -5.50
CA THR A 15 20.59 52.49 -6.70
C THR A 15 21.59 51.35 -6.88
N ALA A 16 22.63 51.25 -6.05
CA ALA A 16 23.57 50.13 -6.04
C ALA A 16 23.16 48.96 -5.12
N CYS A 17 22.08 49.09 -4.35
CA CYS A 17 21.62 48.06 -3.40
C CYS A 17 20.28 47.40 -3.74
N ILE A 18 19.70 47.68 -4.91
CA ILE A 18 18.47 47.03 -5.38
C ILE A 18 18.81 46.06 -6.51
N GLY A 19 18.97 44.79 -6.15
CA GLY A 19 18.34 43.70 -6.90
C GLY A 19 19.05 43.19 -8.15
N CYS A 20 20.16 42.48 -7.98
CA CYS A 20 20.39 41.21 -8.71
C CYS A 20 20.86 40.13 -7.73
N GLY A 21 20.11 39.97 -6.64
CA GLY A 21 19.93 38.64 -6.09
C GLY A 21 19.10 37.89 -7.11
N SER A 22 19.74 37.06 -7.95
CA SER A 22 19.01 36.02 -8.66
C SER A 22 18.34 35.18 -7.59
N ASN A 23 17.08 35.48 -7.32
CA ASN A 23 16.14 34.53 -6.76
C ASN A 23 16.17 33.37 -7.75
N GLY A 24 17.08 32.44 -7.50
CA GLY A 24 16.91 31.07 -7.92
C GLY A 24 15.62 30.66 -7.26
N TYR A 25 14.52 30.90 -7.98
CA TYR A 25 13.46 29.93 -8.01
C TYR A 25 14.16 28.61 -8.28
N VAL A 26 14.45 27.87 -7.21
CA VAL A 26 14.42 26.42 -7.27
C VAL A 26 12.95 26.11 -7.51
N GLY A 27 12.48 26.40 -8.73
CA GLY A 27 11.38 25.66 -9.30
C GLY A 27 11.75 24.19 -9.18
N PRO A 28 10.76 23.29 -9.10
CA PRO A 28 11.04 21.86 -9.02
C PRO A 28 12.11 21.57 -10.07
N ARG A 29 13.27 21.07 -9.63
CA ARG A 29 14.24 20.48 -10.55
C ARG A 29 13.40 19.49 -11.31
N THR A 30 13.08 19.84 -12.54
CA THR A 30 12.64 18.87 -13.53
C THR A 30 13.87 18.01 -13.64
N SER A 31 13.89 16.91 -12.89
CA SER A 31 14.67 15.75 -13.24
C SER A 31 14.18 15.41 -14.64
N VAL A 32 14.84 15.99 -15.64
CA VAL A 32 14.70 15.56 -17.01
C VAL A 32 15.18 14.12 -16.95
N ILE A 33 14.21 13.21 -16.97
CA ILE A 33 14.42 11.77 -17.09
C ILE A 33 15.41 11.64 -18.25
N SER A 34 16.63 11.22 -17.93
CA SER A 34 17.70 11.23 -18.93
C SER A 34 17.40 10.13 -19.95
N ALA A 35 17.91 10.24 -21.18
CA ALA A 35 17.71 9.22 -22.21
C ALA A 35 18.19 7.81 -21.75
N THR A 36 19.09 7.76 -20.77
CA THR A 36 19.52 6.55 -20.05
C THR A 36 18.43 5.94 -19.16
N ASP A 37 17.57 6.75 -18.54
CA ASP A 37 16.43 6.26 -17.75
C ASP A 37 15.34 5.68 -18.66
N TYR A 38 15.20 6.19 -19.90
CA TYR A 38 14.25 5.65 -20.88
C TYR A 38 14.67 4.28 -21.44
N ALA A 39 15.97 4.00 -21.53
CA ALA A 39 16.48 2.69 -21.92
C ALA A 39 16.34 1.64 -20.80
N ASP A 40 16.25 2.08 -19.53
CA ASP A 40 16.01 1.23 -18.36
C ASP A 40 14.52 0.85 -18.22
N LEU A 41 13.62 1.71 -18.69
CA LEU A 41 12.17 1.46 -18.68
C LEU A 41 11.70 0.35 -19.63
N SER A 42 12.52 -0.11 -20.59
CA SER A 42 12.14 -1.24 -21.46
C SER A 42 12.22 -2.59 -20.77
N ASP A 43 13.02 -2.70 -19.69
CA ASP A 43 13.21 -3.94 -18.92
C ASP A 43 12.46 -3.92 -17.58
N ILE A 44 12.05 -2.73 -17.09
CA ILE A 44 11.30 -2.57 -15.84
C ILE A 44 9.82 -2.83 -16.10
N SER A 45 9.26 -3.83 -15.42
CA SER A 45 7.83 -4.12 -15.55
C SER A 45 6.98 -3.03 -14.88
N GLU A 46 5.74 -2.86 -15.33
CA GLU A 46 4.78 -1.95 -14.67
C GLU A 46 4.63 -2.27 -13.18
N ILE A 47 4.75 -3.54 -12.79
CA ILE A 47 4.79 -3.95 -11.38
C ILE A 47 5.91 -3.24 -10.65
N ASP A 48 7.12 -3.33 -11.18
CA ASP A 48 8.31 -2.81 -10.53
C ASP A 48 8.19 -1.30 -10.35
N LEU A 49 7.58 -0.60 -11.31
CA LEU A 49 7.26 0.84 -11.20
C LEU A 49 6.22 1.13 -10.12
N VAL A 50 5.15 0.35 -10.06
CA VAL A 50 4.09 0.55 -9.05
C VAL A 50 4.57 0.18 -7.66
N GLU A 51 5.35 -0.89 -7.51
CA GLU A 51 6.00 -1.26 -6.26
C GLU A 51 7.01 -0.21 -5.81
N LYS A 52 7.80 0.33 -6.74
CA LYS A 52 8.71 1.45 -6.46
C LYS A 52 7.94 2.69 -6.00
N LEU A 53 6.81 3.01 -6.62
CA LEU A 53 5.94 4.10 -6.19
C LEU A 53 5.38 3.86 -4.78
N ALA A 54 4.84 2.67 -4.51
CA ALA A 54 4.29 2.30 -3.20
C ALA A 54 5.38 2.36 -2.11
N LYS A 55 6.57 1.83 -2.40
CA LYS A 55 7.75 1.94 -1.54
C LYS A 55 8.10 3.40 -1.25
N ASN A 56 8.19 4.25 -2.28
CA ASN A 56 8.52 5.66 -2.11
C ASN A 56 7.49 6.39 -1.23
N ARG A 57 6.19 6.07 -1.36
CA ARG A 57 5.14 6.65 -0.50
C ARG A 57 5.32 6.25 0.97
N ILE A 58 5.60 4.98 1.24
CA ILE A 58 5.86 4.48 2.60
C ILE A 58 7.11 5.14 3.19
N GLU A 59 8.19 5.23 2.41
CA GLU A 59 9.43 5.88 2.85
C GLU A 59 9.24 7.38 3.12
N TYR A 60 8.44 8.05 2.30
CA TYR A 60 8.05 9.43 2.52
C TYR A 60 7.25 9.61 3.82
N GLN A 61 6.26 8.75 4.05
CA GLN A 61 5.47 8.76 5.28
C GLN A 61 6.36 8.55 6.51
N ALA A 62 7.21 7.51 6.50
CA ALA A 62 8.12 7.20 7.60
C ALA A 62 9.07 8.38 7.90
N SER A 63 9.56 9.06 6.85
CA SER A 63 10.40 10.25 7.00
C SER A 63 9.65 11.40 7.68
N LEU A 64 8.37 11.61 7.34
CA LEU A 64 7.52 12.61 7.98
C LEU A 64 7.23 12.28 9.45
N GLU A 65 7.03 11.01 9.79
CA GLU A 65 6.86 10.55 11.18
C GLU A 65 8.11 10.80 12.02
N ILE A 66 9.30 10.54 11.46
CA ILE A 66 10.59 10.86 12.11
C ILE A 66 10.71 12.37 12.33
N LEU A 67 10.35 13.19 11.35
CA LEU A 67 10.36 14.65 11.48
C LEU A 67 9.36 15.12 12.55
N GLU A 68 8.18 14.51 12.63
CA GLU A 68 7.21 14.81 13.68
C GLU A 68 7.80 14.56 15.08
N ASP A 69 8.37 13.37 15.33
CA ASP A 69 8.98 13.01 16.61
C ASP A 69 10.15 13.96 16.96
N TYR A 70 11.00 14.26 15.97
CA TYR A 70 12.10 15.21 16.16
C TYR A 70 11.60 16.61 16.56
N TYR A 71 10.57 17.13 15.89
CA TYR A 71 10.03 18.46 16.21
C TYR A 71 9.23 18.48 17.52
N ALA A 72 8.62 17.35 17.91
CA ALA A 72 7.99 17.21 19.21
C ALA A 72 9.03 17.28 20.34
N ARG A 73 10.16 16.56 20.21
CA ARG A 73 11.24 16.55 21.20
C ARG A 73 12.01 17.85 21.28
N THR A 74 12.19 18.54 20.16
CA THR A 74 12.94 19.82 20.11
C THR A 74 12.07 21.05 20.40
N GLY A 75 10.75 20.87 20.61
CA GLY A 75 9.83 21.95 20.95
C GLY A 75 9.50 22.89 19.79
N ASN A 76 9.73 22.49 18.53
CA ASN A 76 9.45 23.33 17.38
C ASN A 76 7.98 23.18 16.93
N SER A 77 7.09 23.89 17.62
CA SER A 77 5.63 23.79 17.46
C SER A 77 5.16 24.08 16.02
N ARG A 78 5.84 24.98 15.30
CA ARG A 78 5.48 25.34 13.93
C ARG A 78 5.75 24.19 12.97
N LYS A 79 6.97 23.65 12.97
CA LYS A 79 7.34 22.55 12.07
C LYS A 79 6.64 21.24 12.43
N LEU A 80 6.37 21.02 13.71
CA LEU A 80 5.52 19.92 14.18
C LEU A 80 4.11 19.99 13.58
N THR A 81 3.52 21.20 13.53
CA THR A 81 2.21 21.40 12.92
C THR A 81 2.25 21.13 11.41
N TRP A 82 3.35 21.48 10.74
CA TRP A 82 3.54 21.22 9.31
C TRP A 82 3.64 19.73 9.01
N SER A 83 4.51 18.99 9.71
CA SER A 83 4.68 17.54 9.49
C SER A 83 3.37 16.79 9.74
N ARG A 84 2.62 17.14 10.81
CA ARG A 84 1.29 16.57 11.09
C ARG A 84 0.28 16.87 10.01
N LYS A 85 0.23 18.11 9.53
CA LYS A 85 -0.67 18.50 8.44
C LYS A 85 -0.35 17.68 7.20
N GLU A 86 0.93 17.53 6.88
CA GLU A 86 1.37 16.80 5.71
C GLU A 86 1.06 15.30 5.78
N LEU A 87 1.30 14.66 6.93
CA LEU A 87 0.84 13.29 7.20
C LEU A 87 -0.67 13.16 7.03
N SER A 88 -1.44 14.13 7.53
CA SER A 88 -2.90 14.12 7.40
C SER A 88 -3.36 14.27 5.95
N LEU A 89 -2.62 15.02 5.12
CA LEU A 89 -2.90 15.18 3.71
C LEU A 89 -2.53 13.91 2.95
N LEU A 90 -1.36 13.34 3.20
CA LEU A 90 -0.90 12.08 2.61
C LEU A 90 -1.90 10.96 2.84
N ALA A 91 -2.45 10.85 4.05
CA ALA A 91 -3.49 9.88 4.39
C ALA A 91 -4.82 10.08 3.64
N ARG A 92 -5.06 11.29 3.09
CA ARG A 92 -6.28 11.63 2.33
C ARG A 92 -6.09 11.54 0.83
N ILE A 93 -4.87 11.34 0.34
CA ILE A 93 -4.62 11.20 -1.10
C ILE A 93 -5.27 9.90 -1.59
N PRO A 94 -6.13 9.93 -2.61
CA PRO A 94 -6.63 8.72 -3.24
C PRO A 94 -5.48 7.87 -3.77
N HIS A 95 -5.49 6.59 -3.41
CA HIS A 95 -4.54 5.61 -3.93
C HIS A 95 -5.17 5.01 -5.18
N ASN A 96 -4.70 5.45 -6.36
CA ASN A 96 -5.14 4.87 -7.62
C ASN A 96 -4.52 3.48 -7.76
N ASN A 97 -5.36 2.50 -8.10
CA ASN A 97 -4.90 1.13 -8.31
C ASN A 97 -4.30 0.98 -9.70
N TYR A 98 -3.00 1.26 -9.81
CA TYR A 98 -2.23 1.05 -11.04
C TYR A 98 -1.96 -0.45 -11.33
N VAL A 99 -2.38 -1.36 -10.43
CA VAL A 99 -2.12 -2.82 -10.50
C VAL A 99 -3.38 -3.60 -10.91
N GLN A 100 -4.50 -2.92 -11.17
CA GLN A 100 -5.76 -3.60 -11.46
C GLN A 100 -5.70 -4.48 -12.72
N ASP A 101 -4.81 -4.14 -13.67
CA ASP A 101 -4.55 -4.90 -14.90
C ASP A 101 -3.37 -5.89 -14.79
N VAL A 102 -2.73 -5.95 -13.61
CA VAL A 102 -1.50 -6.72 -13.37
C VAL A 102 -1.78 -8.03 -12.63
N ILE A 103 -2.74 -8.03 -11.71
CA ILE A 103 -3.22 -9.26 -11.08
C ILE A 103 -4.09 -9.97 -12.12
N PRO A 104 -3.76 -11.22 -12.52
CA PRO A 104 -4.56 -11.94 -13.50
C PRO A 104 -6.04 -11.96 -13.16
N GLY A 105 -6.90 -12.04 -14.17
CA GLY A 105 -8.32 -11.96 -13.97
C GLY A 105 -8.90 -13.19 -13.25
N PRO A 106 -10.22 -13.17 -12.97
CA PRO A 106 -10.91 -14.27 -12.26
C PRO A 106 -11.01 -15.57 -13.07
N GLU A 107 -10.61 -15.57 -14.34
CA GLU A 107 -10.68 -16.71 -15.26
C GLU A 107 -9.69 -17.83 -14.93
N LEU A 108 -8.60 -17.55 -14.21
CA LEU A 108 -7.64 -18.58 -13.82
C LEU A 108 -8.27 -19.60 -12.87
N LYS A 109 -7.70 -20.80 -12.84
CA LYS A 109 -8.13 -21.89 -11.97
C LYS A 109 -6.92 -22.67 -11.48
N ALA A 110 -6.84 -22.86 -10.17
CA ALA A 110 -5.83 -23.68 -9.53
C ALA A 110 -6.16 -25.16 -9.84
N ARG A 111 -5.36 -25.83 -10.68
CA ARG A 111 -5.74 -27.14 -11.23
C ARG A 111 -4.66 -28.21 -11.19
N MET A 112 -3.38 -27.83 -11.27
CA MET A 112 -2.29 -28.78 -11.40
C MET A 112 -1.19 -28.54 -10.38
N ALA A 113 -0.70 -29.62 -9.78
CA ALA A 113 0.52 -29.57 -9.00
C ALA A 113 1.70 -29.25 -9.93
N ASP A 114 2.49 -28.26 -9.55
CA ASP A 114 3.70 -27.85 -10.26
C ASP A 114 4.85 -27.76 -9.25
N PRO A 115 5.92 -28.58 -9.41
CA PRO A 115 7.05 -28.58 -8.47
C PRO A 115 7.81 -27.26 -8.41
N GLU A 116 7.95 -26.55 -9.53
CA GLU A 116 8.66 -25.27 -9.58
C GLU A 116 7.83 -24.17 -8.92
N ALA A 117 6.52 -24.14 -9.20
CA ALA A 117 5.61 -23.24 -8.51
C ALA A 117 5.59 -23.52 -7.00
N THR A 118 5.61 -24.80 -6.61
CA THR A 118 5.68 -25.22 -5.20
C THR A 118 6.97 -24.74 -4.55
N ALA A 119 8.12 -24.90 -5.20
CA ALA A 119 9.40 -24.40 -4.68
C ALA A 119 9.38 -22.88 -4.48
N LEU A 120 8.90 -22.14 -5.49
CA LEU A 120 8.78 -20.68 -5.41
C LEU A 120 7.84 -20.23 -4.29
N PHE A 121 6.73 -20.95 -4.08
CA PHE A 121 5.81 -20.70 -2.97
C PHE A 121 6.48 -20.90 -1.60
N LEU A 122 7.24 -21.99 -1.44
CA LEU A 122 7.92 -22.31 -0.19
C LEU A 122 9.00 -21.27 0.14
N ASP A 123 9.77 -20.83 -0.86
CA ASP A 123 10.77 -19.78 -0.68
C ASP A 123 10.13 -18.44 -0.26
N ALA A 124 9.00 -18.09 -0.90
CA ALA A 124 8.24 -16.89 -0.53
C ALA A 124 7.72 -16.97 0.92
N GLN A 125 7.19 -18.13 1.31
CA GLN A 125 6.73 -18.36 2.66
C GLN A 125 7.86 -18.27 3.69
N GLN A 126 9.05 -18.76 3.35
CA GLN A 126 10.23 -18.66 4.20
C GLN A 126 10.65 -17.19 4.39
N ASN A 127 10.75 -16.43 3.31
CA ASN A 127 11.05 -14.99 3.37
C ASN A 127 10.01 -14.22 4.19
N GLN A 128 8.73 -14.54 4.03
CA GLN A 128 7.66 -13.95 4.83
C GLN A 128 7.81 -14.29 6.32
N ARG A 129 8.12 -15.53 6.67
CA ARG A 129 8.37 -15.92 8.07
C ARG A 129 9.60 -15.20 8.65
N ASP A 130 10.68 -15.14 7.89
CA ASP A 130 11.93 -14.48 8.31
C ASP A 130 11.78 -12.97 8.46
N SER A 131 10.82 -12.38 7.74
CA SER A 131 10.42 -10.99 7.95
C SER A 131 9.79 -10.74 9.33
N GLY A 132 9.36 -11.78 10.05
CA GLY A 132 8.60 -11.70 11.29
C GLY A 132 7.09 -11.58 11.10
N LEU A 133 6.60 -11.52 9.86
CA LEU A 133 5.17 -11.57 9.55
C LEU A 133 4.67 -13.03 9.56
N ILE A 134 4.07 -13.44 10.67
CA ILE A 134 3.45 -14.76 10.78
C ILE A 134 1.93 -14.59 10.61
N PRO A 135 1.29 -15.24 9.62
CA PRO A 135 -0.15 -15.23 9.48
C PRO A 135 -0.79 -16.05 10.62
N PHE A 136 -0.98 -15.44 11.80
CA PHE A 136 -1.70 -16.04 12.90
C PHE A 136 -3.04 -15.33 13.12
N VAL A 137 -4.12 -16.11 13.12
CA VAL A 137 -5.49 -15.61 13.29
C VAL A 137 -5.71 -15.16 14.73
N GLY A 138 -5.93 -13.86 14.93
CA GLY A 138 -6.47 -13.31 16.18
C GLY A 138 -5.46 -12.69 17.15
N VAL A 139 -4.26 -12.32 16.70
CA VAL A 139 -3.30 -11.54 17.50
C VAL A 139 -2.96 -10.25 16.74
N PRO A 140 -3.06 -9.05 17.38
CA PRO A 140 -2.58 -7.82 16.76
C PRO A 140 -1.07 -7.92 16.53
N MET A 141 -0.68 -7.67 15.28
CA MET A 141 0.64 -7.98 14.74
C MET A 141 1.80 -7.27 15.47
N PRO A 142 2.86 -7.97 15.91
CA PRO A 142 4.15 -7.33 16.12
C PRO A 142 4.68 -6.87 14.76
N TYR A 143 5.18 -5.64 14.70
CA TYR A 143 5.82 -5.06 13.51
C TYR A 143 6.71 -6.09 12.78
N ALA A 144 6.60 -6.15 11.45
CA ALA A 144 7.52 -6.94 10.65
C ALA A 144 8.94 -6.46 10.93
N LYS A 145 9.83 -7.38 11.31
CA LYS A 145 11.23 -7.10 11.59
C LYS A 145 11.97 -6.63 10.33
N SER A 146 11.55 -7.12 9.15
CA SER A 146 12.17 -6.75 7.87
C SER A 146 11.14 -6.54 6.77
N THR A 147 10.88 -5.28 6.43
CA THR A 147 10.05 -4.89 5.29
C THR A 147 10.63 -5.36 3.95
N ASN A 148 11.96 -5.51 3.86
CA ASN A 148 12.61 -5.96 2.61
C ASN A 148 12.31 -7.43 2.31
N LEU A 149 12.31 -8.29 3.34
CA LEU A 149 11.94 -9.70 3.17
C LEU A 149 10.46 -9.87 2.80
N LEU A 150 9.59 -8.99 3.30
CA LEU A 150 8.18 -8.97 2.88
C LEU A 150 8.01 -8.61 1.41
N ARG A 151 8.75 -7.62 0.92
CA ARG A 151 8.72 -7.25 -0.50
C ARG A 151 9.24 -8.38 -1.38
N LEU A 152 10.31 -9.04 -0.95
CA LEU A 152 10.84 -10.21 -1.65
C LEU A 152 9.81 -11.35 -1.72
N ALA A 153 9.14 -11.65 -0.60
CA ALA A 153 8.09 -12.66 -0.56
C ALA A 153 6.91 -12.30 -1.48
N LEU A 154 6.47 -11.03 -1.45
CA LEU A 154 5.40 -10.54 -2.32
C LEU A 154 5.75 -10.71 -3.80
N ASP A 155 6.93 -10.27 -4.22
CA ASP A 155 7.41 -10.43 -5.58
C ASP A 155 7.45 -11.92 -5.99
N GLN A 156 7.90 -12.82 -5.11
CA GLN A 156 7.89 -14.25 -5.39
C GLN A 156 6.47 -14.82 -5.56
N TYR A 157 5.51 -14.44 -4.71
CA TYR A 157 4.10 -14.84 -4.88
C TYR A 157 3.51 -14.31 -6.20
N THR A 158 3.79 -13.05 -6.54
CA THR A 158 3.32 -12.46 -7.80
C THR A 158 3.96 -13.12 -9.01
N ARG A 159 5.27 -13.44 -8.96
CA ARG A 159 5.96 -14.21 -10.00
C ARG A 159 5.38 -15.60 -10.16
N LEU A 160 5.04 -16.29 -9.07
CA LEU A 160 4.38 -17.60 -9.10
C LEU A 160 3.07 -17.52 -9.88
N ILE A 161 2.19 -16.60 -9.48
CA ILE A 161 0.88 -16.40 -10.10
C ILE A 161 1.01 -16.13 -11.62
N LYS A 162 1.99 -15.31 -12.01
CA LYS A 162 2.22 -14.95 -13.41
C LYS A 162 2.80 -16.07 -14.26
N ARG A 163 3.82 -16.77 -13.74
CA ARG A 163 4.56 -17.80 -14.50
C ARG A 163 3.84 -19.13 -14.52
N TYR A 164 3.08 -19.44 -13.47
CA TYR A 164 2.41 -20.72 -13.29
C TYR A 164 0.90 -20.54 -13.05
N PRO A 165 0.15 -19.92 -13.99
CA PRO A 165 -1.26 -19.54 -13.78
C PRO A 165 -2.24 -20.71 -13.66
N ALA A 166 -1.80 -21.94 -13.89
CA ALA A 166 -2.59 -23.17 -13.70
C ALA A 166 -2.23 -23.93 -12.41
N SER A 167 -1.19 -23.50 -11.69
CA SER A 167 -0.69 -24.18 -10.50
C SER A 167 -1.74 -24.22 -9.40
N ASP A 168 -1.76 -25.32 -8.64
CA ASP A 168 -2.52 -25.48 -7.40
C ASP A 168 -2.06 -24.55 -6.26
N LYS A 169 -1.03 -23.71 -6.50
CA LYS A 169 -0.50 -22.72 -5.55
C LYS A 169 -0.91 -21.28 -5.84
N ILE A 170 -1.63 -21.00 -6.93
CA ILE A 170 -1.96 -19.61 -7.26
C ILE A 170 -2.93 -18.98 -6.25
N ASP A 171 -3.87 -19.75 -5.69
CA ASP A 171 -4.81 -19.26 -4.67
C ASP A 171 -4.11 -19.10 -3.31
N ASP A 172 -3.27 -20.07 -2.94
CA ASP A 172 -2.39 -20.01 -1.77
C ASP A 172 -1.50 -18.76 -1.83
N ALA A 173 -0.83 -18.53 -2.96
CA ALA A 173 0.02 -17.38 -3.20
C ALA A 173 -0.77 -16.07 -3.18
N ALA A 174 -1.94 -16.03 -3.80
CA ALA A 174 -2.81 -14.85 -3.76
C ALA A 174 -3.23 -14.51 -2.33
N PHE A 175 -3.61 -15.50 -1.53
CA PHE A 175 -3.97 -15.25 -0.13
C PHE A 175 -2.79 -14.67 0.67
N GLN A 176 -1.58 -15.21 0.51
CA GLN A 176 -0.40 -14.68 1.20
C GLN A 176 0.00 -13.28 0.71
N ALA A 177 -0.05 -13.04 -0.61
CA ALA A 177 0.16 -11.71 -1.18
C ALA A 177 -0.85 -10.70 -0.62
N GLY A 178 -2.13 -11.07 -0.53
CA GLY A 178 -3.17 -10.24 0.09
C GLY A 178 -2.87 -9.90 1.54
N TYR A 179 -2.34 -10.87 2.31
CA TYR A 179 -1.94 -10.65 3.70
C TYR A 179 -0.76 -9.68 3.85
N ILE A 180 0.24 -9.76 2.95
CA ILE A 180 1.35 -8.82 2.91
C ILE A 180 0.87 -7.41 2.51
N GLN A 181 -0.04 -7.30 1.54
CA GLN A 181 -0.61 -6.01 1.14
C GLN A 181 -1.46 -5.38 2.24
N GLU A 182 -2.22 -6.18 3.00
CA GLU A 182 -2.92 -5.74 4.20
C GLU A 182 -1.95 -5.17 5.24
N HIS A 183 -0.78 -5.79 5.42
CA HIS A 183 0.28 -5.28 6.29
C HIS A 183 0.82 -3.92 5.82
N PHE A 184 0.98 -3.73 4.51
CA PHE A 184 1.34 -2.45 3.91
C PHE A 184 0.20 -1.43 3.85
N LYS A 185 -1.01 -1.81 4.33
CA LYS A 185 -2.23 -0.99 4.30
C LYS A 185 -2.74 -0.67 2.89
N GLU A 186 -2.33 -1.45 1.90
CA GLU A 186 -2.79 -1.36 0.51
C GLU A 186 -4.10 -2.17 0.37
N TYR A 187 -5.16 -1.68 1.03
CA TYR A 187 -6.38 -2.47 1.25
C TYR A 187 -7.15 -2.83 -0.03
N ASP A 188 -7.12 -1.98 -1.06
CA ASP A 188 -7.76 -2.29 -2.35
C ASP A 188 -7.02 -3.42 -3.11
N ILE A 189 -5.69 -3.43 -3.03
CA ILE A 189 -4.85 -4.48 -3.61
C ILE A 189 -5.03 -5.78 -2.82
N ALA A 190 -4.99 -5.70 -1.49
CA ALA A 190 -5.24 -6.83 -0.60
C ALA A 190 -6.62 -7.46 -0.85
N LEU A 191 -7.66 -6.62 -0.98
CA LEU A 191 -9.01 -7.08 -1.33
C LEU A 191 -8.99 -7.84 -2.65
N THR A 192 -8.34 -7.29 -3.69
CA THR A 192 -8.26 -7.94 -5.01
C THR A 192 -7.61 -9.32 -4.91
N TYR A 193 -6.50 -9.44 -4.18
CA TYR A 193 -5.84 -10.74 -3.96
C TYR A 193 -6.71 -11.75 -3.21
N TYR A 194 -7.41 -11.33 -2.15
CA TYR A 194 -8.35 -12.21 -1.45
C TYR A 194 -9.50 -12.65 -2.35
N GLN A 195 -10.00 -11.76 -3.21
CA GLN A 195 -11.01 -12.10 -4.22
C GLN A 195 -10.50 -13.13 -5.22
N ARG A 196 -9.27 -12.96 -5.71
CA ARG A 196 -8.65 -13.90 -6.64
C ARG A 196 -8.44 -15.28 -6.04
N ALA A 197 -7.99 -15.36 -4.78
CA ALA A 197 -7.80 -16.64 -4.12
C ALA A 197 -9.06 -17.53 -4.19
N TYR A 198 -10.23 -17.02 -3.79
CA TYR A 198 -11.47 -17.82 -3.88
C TYR A 198 -12.08 -17.91 -5.29
N GLN A 199 -11.72 -17.02 -6.21
CA GLN A 199 -12.15 -17.11 -7.61
C GLN A 199 -11.38 -18.20 -8.36
N TRP A 200 -10.09 -18.36 -8.05
CA TRP A 200 -9.22 -19.37 -8.64
C TRP A 200 -9.38 -20.74 -8.00
N ASP A 201 -9.63 -20.80 -6.69
CA ASP A 201 -10.12 -22.00 -5.99
C ASP A 201 -11.28 -21.67 -5.06
N SER A 202 -12.50 -22.07 -5.44
CA SER A 202 -13.70 -21.85 -4.63
C SER A 202 -13.65 -22.51 -3.26
N MET A 203 -12.86 -23.59 -3.14
CA MET A 203 -12.68 -24.41 -1.93
C MET A 203 -11.32 -24.18 -1.26
N THR A 204 -10.66 -23.06 -1.59
CA THR A 204 -9.39 -22.65 -1.01
C THR A 204 -9.41 -22.84 0.51
N PRO A 205 -8.32 -23.37 1.11
CA PRO A 205 -8.35 -23.71 2.51
C PRO A 205 -8.40 -22.49 3.42
N HIS A 206 -8.16 -21.28 2.89
CA HIS A 206 -7.98 -20.01 3.59
C HIS A 206 -9.30 -19.24 3.83
N PRO A 207 -9.37 -18.36 4.85
CA PRO A 207 -10.57 -17.55 5.16
C PRO A 207 -10.67 -16.31 4.26
N THR A 208 -10.58 -16.50 2.95
CA THR A 208 -10.43 -15.41 1.97
C THR A 208 -11.66 -14.51 1.91
N ARG A 209 -12.88 -15.07 1.93
CA ARG A 209 -14.11 -14.26 1.92
C ARG A 209 -14.30 -13.51 3.23
N PHE A 210 -14.00 -14.14 4.37
CA PHE A 210 -14.03 -13.44 5.65
C PHE A 210 -13.05 -12.26 5.70
N ARG A 211 -11.82 -12.44 5.18
CA ARG A 211 -10.81 -11.38 5.08
C ARG A 211 -11.24 -10.27 4.13
N ALA A 212 -11.75 -10.60 2.95
CA ALA A 212 -12.28 -9.64 1.99
C ALA A 212 -13.43 -8.81 2.61
N ALA A 213 -14.37 -9.46 3.28
CA ALA A 213 -15.47 -8.80 3.99
C ALA A 213 -14.96 -7.85 5.08
N TYR A 214 -13.94 -8.27 5.83
CA TYR A 214 -13.30 -7.45 6.86
C TYR A 214 -12.68 -6.18 6.30
N LEU A 215 -11.95 -6.28 5.18
CA LEU A 215 -11.38 -5.11 4.52
C LEU A 215 -12.46 -4.16 3.99
N LEU A 216 -13.49 -4.71 3.32
CA LEU A 216 -14.62 -3.93 2.81
C LEU A 216 -15.31 -3.14 3.92
N ASP A 217 -15.52 -3.75 5.08
CA ASP A 217 -16.22 -3.14 6.20
C ASP A 217 -15.36 -2.11 6.96
N ASN A 218 -14.17 -2.53 7.40
CA ASN A 218 -13.39 -1.79 8.39
C ASN A 218 -12.42 -0.78 7.76
N HIS A 219 -11.97 -1.02 6.52
CA HIS A 219 -10.94 -0.21 5.89
C HIS A 219 -11.44 0.55 4.66
N LEU A 220 -12.31 -0.06 3.85
CA LEU A 220 -12.82 0.54 2.61
C LEU A 220 -14.23 1.14 2.77
N HIS A 221 -14.89 0.91 3.91
CA HIS A 221 -16.22 1.43 4.25
C HIS A 221 -17.33 1.06 3.24
N ARG A 222 -17.16 -0.01 2.47
CA ARG A 222 -18.09 -0.58 1.50
C ARG A 222 -19.02 -1.60 2.18
N LYS A 223 -19.85 -1.10 3.08
CA LYS A 223 -20.66 -1.92 4.01
C LYS A 223 -21.64 -2.88 3.34
N ALA A 224 -22.25 -2.48 2.23
CA ALA A 224 -23.21 -3.33 1.51
C ALA A 224 -22.52 -4.57 0.91
N GLU A 225 -21.34 -4.37 0.31
CA GLU A 225 -20.54 -5.45 -0.24
C GLU A 225 -19.95 -6.33 0.88
N ALA A 226 -19.53 -5.73 1.99
CA ALA A 226 -19.09 -6.49 3.15
C ALA A 226 -20.17 -7.44 3.68
N LEU A 227 -21.42 -6.98 3.77
CA LEU A 227 -22.55 -7.81 4.19
C LEU A 227 -22.73 -9.04 3.29
N GLN A 228 -22.69 -8.83 1.96
CA GLN A 228 -22.78 -9.92 0.99
C GLN A 228 -21.62 -10.92 1.16
N MET A 229 -20.39 -10.42 1.34
CA MET A 229 -19.21 -11.28 1.50
C MET A 229 -19.23 -12.06 2.81
N TYR A 230 -19.66 -11.45 3.93
CA TYR A 230 -19.85 -12.19 5.18
C TYR A 230 -20.86 -13.31 5.04
N GLN A 231 -22.01 -13.06 4.41
CA GLN A 231 -23.04 -14.08 4.18
C GLN A 231 -22.51 -15.22 3.30
N ALA A 232 -21.75 -14.91 2.25
CA ALA A 232 -21.15 -15.91 1.37
C ALA A 232 -20.05 -16.75 2.05
N ALA A 233 -19.31 -16.17 3.00
CA ALA A 233 -18.25 -16.88 3.73
C ALA A 233 -18.81 -17.93 4.70
N MET A 234 -19.98 -17.70 5.30
CA MET A 234 -20.57 -18.57 6.33
C MET A 234 -20.65 -20.06 5.94
N PRO A 235 -21.27 -20.45 4.81
CA PRO A 235 -21.39 -21.86 4.45
C PRO A 235 -20.09 -22.50 3.94
N LEU A 236 -19.12 -21.70 3.46
CA LEU A 236 -17.91 -22.21 2.81
C LEU A 236 -16.71 -22.28 3.75
N GLU A 237 -16.55 -21.25 4.59
CA GLU A 237 -15.37 -21.05 5.44
C GLU A 237 -15.70 -21.17 6.93
N GLY A 238 -16.97 -20.97 7.33
CA GLY A 238 -17.39 -20.85 8.73
C GLY A 238 -16.98 -22.02 9.62
N VAL A 239 -17.18 -23.25 9.14
CA VAL A 239 -16.86 -24.48 9.89
C VAL A 239 -15.38 -24.56 10.26
N ARG A 240 -14.49 -24.14 9.35
CA ARG A 240 -13.03 -24.18 9.56
C ARG A 240 -12.52 -23.01 10.39
N TYR A 241 -13.24 -21.88 10.34
CA TYR A 241 -12.80 -20.61 10.90
C TYR A 241 -13.82 -20.05 11.90
N PHE A 242 -14.09 -20.79 12.98
CA PHE A 242 -15.12 -20.46 13.97
C PHE A 242 -15.01 -19.02 14.52
N LYS A 243 -13.80 -18.51 14.80
CA LYS A 243 -13.61 -17.12 15.27
C LYS A 243 -14.06 -16.09 14.24
N TRP A 244 -13.79 -16.34 12.96
CA TRP A 244 -14.26 -15.50 11.86
C TRP A 244 -15.77 -15.61 11.69
N GLN A 245 -16.32 -16.81 11.84
CA GLN A 245 -17.76 -17.06 11.81
C GLN A 245 -18.48 -16.27 12.92
N GLU A 246 -18.01 -16.35 14.16
CA GLU A 246 -18.59 -15.60 15.29
C GLU A 246 -18.56 -14.09 15.06
N TYR A 247 -17.43 -13.57 14.56
CA TYR A 247 -17.30 -12.17 14.20
C TYR A 247 -18.29 -11.77 13.10
N ALA A 248 -18.37 -12.58 12.04
CA ALA A 248 -19.24 -12.33 10.89
C ALA A 248 -20.73 -12.35 11.29
N VAL A 249 -21.17 -13.27 12.14
CA VAL A 249 -22.56 -13.31 12.63
C VAL A 249 -22.94 -12.00 13.32
N LYS A 250 -22.11 -11.54 14.26
CA LYS A 250 -22.31 -10.25 14.94
C LYS A 250 -22.34 -9.10 13.93
N ARG A 251 -21.45 -9.14 12.94
CA ARG A 251 -21.35 -8.06 11.97
C ARG A 251 -22.50 -8.03 10.98
N ILE A 252 -22.98 -9.18 10.52
CA ILE A 252 -24.18 -9.31 9.67
C ILE A 252 -25.38 -8.69 10.38
N GLN A 253 -25.62 -9.02 11.66
CA GLN A 253 -26.72 -8.45 12.43
C GLN A 253 -26.64 -6.92 12.49
N ALA A 254 -25.45 -6.37 12.78
CA ALA A 254 -25.26 -4.92 12.85
C ALA A 254 -25.46 -4.23 11.49
N LEU A 255 -24.94 -4.80 10.40
CA LEU A 255 -25.03 -4.23 9.06
C LEU A 255 -26.47 -4.30 8.50
N THR A 256 -27.17 -5.41 8.72
CA THR A 256 -28.58 -5.57 8.31
C THR A 256 -29.48 -4.58 9.02
N ASN A 257 -29.35 -4.44 10.34
CA ASN A 257 -30.16 -3.50 11.11
C ASN A 257 -29.94 -2.05 10.64
N THR A 258 -28.71 -1.68 10.30
CA THR A 258 -28.40 -0.32 9.80
C THR A 258 -29.02 -0.04 8.42
N ALA A 259 -29.21 -1.07 7.59
CA ALA A 259 -29.82 -0.94 6.27
C ALA A 259 -31.34 -0.72 6.34
N THR A 260 -32.02 -1.28 7.35
CA THR A 260 -33.49 -1.16 7.51
C THR A 260 -33.95 0.23 7.98
N PHE A 261 -33.05 1.06 8.52
CA PHE A 261 -33.35 2.41 9.03
C PHE A 261 -32.94 3.55 8.08
N ARG A 262 -32.62 3.24 6.81
CA ARG A 262 -32.38 4.24 5.75
C ARG A 262 -33.47 4.18 4.70
#